data_AF-A0A563CVQ4-F1
#
_entry.id   AF-A0A563CVQ4-F1
#
_cell.length_a   1.000
_cell.length_b   1.000
_cell.length_c   1.000
_cell.angle_alpha   90.00
_cell.angle_beta   90.00
_cell.angle_gamma   90.00
#
_symmetry.space_group_name_H-M   'P 1'
#
loop_
_entity.id
_entity.type
_entity.pdbx_description
1 polymer ?
#
loop_
_entity_poly.entity_id
_entity_poly.type
_entity_poly.pdbx_seq_one_letter_code
_entity_poly.pdbx_strand_id
1 'polypeptide(L)'
;MNNGENQYPQMTYEQAVKHCKYWADQIRADGLDLLTTDWGAAVGVSDQLAYPLEMRAWINSQEYPLLYKVCVYAVTVDNDHTDRASWEKLLELIDKL
;
A
#
# COMPACT_ATOMS: atom_id res chain seq x y z
N MET A 1 8.53 30.26 13.55
CA MET A 1 7.85 28.98 13.82
C MET A 1 7.56 28.39 12.45
N ASN A 2 8.24 27.30 12.07
CA ASN A 2 7.96 26.63 10.80
C ASN A 2 6.59 25.98 10.92
N ASN A 3 5.62 26.45 10.14
CA ASN A 3 4.32 25.81 10.01
C ASN A 3 4.57 24.41 9.46
N GLY A 4 4.26 23.38 10.26
CA GLY A 4 4.37 21.98 9.87
C GLY A 4 3.34 21.64 8.80
N GLU A 5 3.52 22.14 7.60
CA GLU A 5 2.82 21.67 6.42
C GLU A 5 3.19 20.19 6.27
N ASN A 6 2.20 19.33 6.52
CA ASN A 6 2.31 17.91 6.25
C ASN A 6 2.62 17.78 4.76
N GLN A 7 3.89 17.51 4.41
CA GLN A 7 4.41 17.62 3.04
C GLN A 7 3.75 16.65 2.05
N TYR A 8 2.86 15.78 2.54
CA TYR A 8 2.06 14.89 1.74
C TYR A 8 0.61 15.39 1.68
N PRO A 9 0.14 15.90 0.53
CA PRO A 9 -1.26 16.29 0.36
C PRO A 9 -2.16 15.14 0.81
N GLN A 10 -3.09 15.44 1.72
CA GLN A 10 -3.97 14.46 2.35
C GLN A 10 -4.91 13.89 1.29
N MET A 11 -4.74 12.61 0.96
CA MET A 11 -5.62 11.93 0.03
C MET A 11 -6.98 11.63 0.69
N THR A 12 -8.06 11.82 -0.05
CA THR A 12 -9.40 11.38 0.36
C THR A 12 -9.52 9.86 0.29
N TYR A 13 -10.62 9.29 0.82
CA TYR A 13 -10.90 7.87 0.68
C TYR A 13 -10.89 7.40 -0.78
N GLU A 14 -11.55 8.13 -1.69
CA GLU A 14 -11.58 7.78 -3.11
C GLU A 14 -10.19 7.82 -3.75
N GLN A 15 -9.34 8.78 -3.34
CA GLN A 15 -7.97 8.87 -3.83
C GLN A 15 -7.11 7.72 -3.28
N ALA A 16 -7.30 7.32 -2.02
CA ALA A 16 -6.63 6.16 -1.43
C ALA A 16 -7.00 4.86 -2.14
N VAL A 17 -8.29 4.66 -2.44
CA VAL A 17 -8.75 3.47 -3.19
C VAL A 17 -8.17 3.47 -4.61
N LYS A 18 -8.15 4.61 -5.31
CA LYS A 18 -7.52 4.72 -6.63
C LYS A 18 -6.02 4.42 -6.58
N HIS A 19 -5.31 4.92 -5.57
CA HIS A 19 -3.90 4.64 -5.34
C HIS A 19 -3.64 3.14 -5.15
N CYS A 20 -4.43 2.48 -4.30
CA CYS A 20 -4.32 1.04 -4.07
C CYS A 20 -4.55 0.24 -5.35
N LYS A 21 -5.59 0.58 -6.12
CA LYS A 21 -5.93 -0.12 -7.37
C LYS A 21 -4.85 0.07 -8.44
N TYR A 22 -4.33 1.28 -8.59
CA TYR A 22 -3.24 1.56 -9.51
C TYR A 22 -2.01 0.70 -9.22
N TRP A 23 -1.59 0.61 -7.96
CA TRP A 23 -0.44 -0.19 -7.57
C TRP A 23 -0.70 -1.69 -7.62
N ALA A 24 -1.92 -2.15 -7.33
CA ALA A 24 -2.28 -3.55 -7.55
C ALA A 24 -2.15 -3.95 -9.03
N ASP A 25 -2.49 -3.06 -9.96
CA ASP A 25 -2.29 -3.31 -11.39
C ASP A 25 -0.80 -3.36 -11.77
N GLN A 26 0.04 -2.50 -11.18
CA GLN A 26 1.51 -2.58 -11.37
C GLN A 26 2.09 -3.89 -10.81
N ILE A 27 1.70 -4.27 -9.58
CA ILE A 27 2.11 -5.53 -8.94
C ILE A 27 1.75 -6.74 -9.81
N ARG A 28 0.56 -6.73 -10.42
CA ARG A 28 0.12 -7.80 -11.33
C ARG A 28 0.88 -7.80 -12.65
N ALA A 29 1.25 -6.62 -13.16
CA ALA A 29 2.04 -6.50 -14.38
C ALA A 29 3.47 -7.01 -14.19
N ASP A 30 4.09 -6.69 -13.05
CA ASP A 30 5.42 -7.17 -12.66
C ASP A 30 5.41 -8.67 -12.30
N GLY A 31 4.37 -9.10 -11.60
CA GLY A 31 4.20 -10.47 -11.13
C GLY A 31 4.91 -10.73 -9.80
N LEU A 32 4.27 -11.55 -8.95
CA LEU A 32 4.80 -11.83 -7.60
C LEU A 32 6.13 -12.60 -7.62
N ASP A 33 6.43 -13.35 -8.67
CA ASP A 33 7.72 -14.04 -8.82
C ASP A 33 8.88 -13.03 -8.91
N LEU A 34 8.68 -11.92 -9.64
CA LEU A 34 9.65 -10.84 -9.73
C LEU A 34 9.81 -10.15 -8.37
N LEU A 35 8.70 -9.73 -7.76
CA LEU A 35 8.73 -8.97 -6.50
C LEU A 35 9.28 -9.78 -5.31
N THR A 36 9.19 -11.11 -5.35
CA THR A 36 9.75 -11.98 -4.29
C THR A 36 11.22 -12.33 -4.51
N THR A 37 11.82 -11.96 -5.65
CA THR A 37 13.21 -12.31 -6.00
C THR A 37 14.09 -11.12 -6.38
N ASP A 38 13.49 -9.98 -6.75
CA ASP A 38 14.16 -8.71 -7.04
C ASP A 38 13.81 -7.67 -5.98
N TRP A 39 14.75 -7.46 -5.06
CA TRP A 39 14.59 -6.51 -3.96
C TRP A 39 14.40 -5.07 -4.43
N GLY A 40 15.02 -4.66 -5.54
CA GLY A 40 14.92 -3.29 -6.06
C GLY A 40 13.53 -3.01 -6.63
N ALA A 41 12.99 -3.95 -7.40
CA ALA A 41 11.62 -3.88 -7.91
C ALA A 41 10.62 -3.87 -6.75
N ALA A 42 10.83 -4.77 -5.77
CA ALA A 42 9.93 -4.91 -4.64
C ALA A 42 9.85 -3.66 -3.77
N VAL A 43 11.00 -3.10 -3.37
CA VAL A 43 11.07 -1.85 -2.59
C VAL A 43 10.43 -0.70 -3.35
N GLY A 44 10.69 -0.58 -4.66
CA GLY A 44 10.12 0.50 -5.47
C GLY A 44 8.59 0.48 -5.49
N VAL A 45 7.99 -0.70 -5.58
CA VAL A 45 6.54 -0.90 -5.63
C VAL A 45 5.90 -0.82 -4.24
N SER A 46 6.50 -1.46 -3.23
CA SER A 46 5.95 -1.51 -1.87
C SER A 46 5.97 -0.13 -1.20
N ASP A 47 7.08 0.62 -1.31
CA ASP A 47 7.22 1.93 -0.68
C ASP A 47 6.21 2.92 -1.28
N GLN A 48 6.11 2.95 -2.62
CA GLN A 48 5.16 3.85 -3.30
C GLN A 48 3.70 3.50 -3.03
N LEU A 49 3.38 2.23 -2.76
CA LEU A 49 2.06 1.82 -2.30
C LEU A 49 1.83 2.22 -0.83
N ALA A 50 2.71 1.78 0.08
CA ALA A 50 2.50 1.78 1.52
C ALA A 50 2.66 3.17 2.13
N TYR A 51 3.72 3.89 1.78
CA TYR A 51 4.08 5.15 2.41
C TYR A 51 2.96 6.20 2.33
N PRO A 52 2.29 6.43 1.18
CA PRO A 52 1.19 7.40 1.12
C PRO A 52 -0.05 7.01 1.92
N LEU A 53 -0.23 5.72 2.25
CA LEU A 53 -1.34 5.21 3.07
C LEU A 53 -1.01 5.33 4.56
N GLU A 54 0.20 4.95 4.97
CA GLU A 54 0.66 4.99 6.36
C GLU A 54 0.64 6.42 6.93
N MET A 55 0.98 7.41 6.10
CA MET A 55 1.02 8.83 6.50
C MET A 55 -0.38 9.45 6.74
N ARG A 56 -1.46 8.66 6.69
CA ARG A 56 -2.85 9.14 6.83
C ARG A 56 -3.43 8.81 8.20
N ALA A 57 -3.54 9.83 9.04
CA ALA A 57 -4.12 9.70 10.38
C ALA A 57 -5.62 9.32 10.41
N TRP A 58 -6.34 9.47 9.30
CA TRP A 58 -7.78 9.18 9.23
C TRP A 58 -8.07 7.70 8.90
N ILE A 59 -7.12 6.94 8.34
CA ILE A 59 -7.33 5.52 8.03
C ILE A 59 -7.31 4.73 9.34
N ASN A 60 -8.47 4.21 9.74
CA ASN A 60 -8.63 3.50 11.00
C ASN A 60 -9.53 2.27 10.86
N SER A 61 -9.39 1.33 11.80
CA SER A 61 -10.10 0.05 11.79
C SER A 61 -11.60 0.16 12.07
N GLN A 62 -12.07 1.28 12.63
CA GLN A 62 -13.47 1.47 13.02
C GLN A 62 -14.31 2.01 11.85
N GLU A 63 -13.85 3.08 11.20
CA GLU A 63 -14.56 3.73 10.10
C GLU A 63 -14.22 3.13 8.73
N TYR A 64 -12.96 2.70 8.54
CA TYR A 64 -12.47 2.18 7.26
C TYR A 64 -11.79 0.81 7.43
N PRO A 65 -12.51 -0.21 7.95
CA PRO A 65 -11.92 -1.49 8.35
C PRO A 65 -11.17 -2.20 7.21
N LEU A 66 -11.65 -2.09 5.96
CA LEU A 66 -11.03 -2.74 4.82
C LEU A 66 -9.77 -2.01 4.35
N LEU A 67 -9.84 -0.68 4.20
CA LEU A 67 -8.68 0.13 3.81
C LEU A 67 -7.58 0.10 4.87
N TYR A 68 -7.96 0.06 6.16
CA TYR A 68 -7.00 -0.16 7.24
C TYR A 68 -6.24 -1.48 7.11
N LYS A 69 -6.93 -2.58 6.76
CA LYS A 69 -6.28 -3.87 6.50
C LYS A 69 -5.35 -3.81 5.28
N VAL A 70 -5.74 -3.09 4.23
CA VAL A 70 -4.86 -2.85 3.07
C VAL A 70 -3.60 -2.12 3.51
N CYS A 71 -3.71 -1.07 4.33
CA CYS A 71 -2.55 -0.35 4.88
C CYS A 71 -1.63 -1.27 5.67
N VAL A 72 -2.19 -2.14 6.54
CA VAL A 72 -1.40 -3.11 7.33
C VAL A 72 -0.62 -4.07 6.42
N TYR A 73 -1.27 -4.62 5.39
CA TYR A 73 -0.61 -5.55 4.47
C TYR A 73 0.36 -4.85 3.52
N ALA A 74 0.10 -3.60 3.13
CA ALA A 74 1.04 -2.79 2.36
C ALA A 74 2.35 -2.57 3.13
N VAL A 75 2.26 -2.23 4.43
CA VAL A 75 3.44 -2.13 5.31
C VAL A 75 4.08 -3.50 5.55
N THR A 76 3.30 -4.58 5.59
CA THR A 76 3.84 -5.94 5.78
C THR A 76 4.73 -6.35 4.60
N VAL A 77 4.26 -6.18 3.36
CA VAL A 77 5.06 -6.51 2.17
C VAL A 77 6.23 -5.55 1.97
N ASP A 78 6.13 -4.32 2.47
CA ASP A 78 7.23 -3.36 2.46
C ASP A 78 8.36 -3.74 3.43
N ASN A 79 8.03 -4.39 4.55
CA ASN A 79 9.00 -4.89 5.51
C ASN A 79 9.59 -6.25 5.11
N ASP A 80 8.79 -7.13 4.49
CA ASP A 80 9.23 -8.43 3.99
C ASP A 80 8.66 -8.70 2.59
N HIS A 81 9.43 -8.29 1.59
CA HIS A 81 9.09 -8.49 0.19
C HIS A 81 9.11 -9.95 -0.24
N THR A 82 9.78 -10.83 0.51
CA THR A 82 9.95 -12.24 0.13
C THR A 82 8.72 -13.08 0.46
N ASP A 83 7.84 -12.58 1.34
CA ASP A 83 6.60 -13.27 1.69
C ASP A 83 5.52 -13.10 0.63
N ARG A 84 5.50 -14.05 -0.31
CA ARG A 84 4.47 -14.16 -1.34
C ARG A 84 3.05 -14.15 -0.77
N ALA A 85 2.80 -14.80 0.37
CA ALA A 85 1.46 -14.91 0.92
C ALA A 85 0.92 -13.54 1.36
N SER A 86 1.80 -12.67 1.87
CA SER A 86 1.45 -11.28 2.19
C SER A 86 1.10 -10.46 0.94
N TRP A 87 1.82 -10.64 -0.17
CA TRP A 87 1.46 -10.01 -1.45
C TRP A 87 0.12 -10.48 -1.99
N GLU A 88 -0.14 -11.79 -1.97
CA GLU A 88 -1.42 -12.36 -2.41
C GLU A 88 -2.57 -11.82 -1.54
N LYS A 89 -2.35 -11.74 -0.23
CA LYS A 89 -3.35 -11.22 0.69
C LYS A 89 -3.62 -9.73 0.50
N LEU A 90 -2.58 -8.94 0.23
CA LEU A 90 -2.69 -7.54 -0.10
C LEU A 90 -3.56 -7.33 -1.34
N LEU A 91 -3.28 -8.06 -2.44
CA LEU A 91 -4.08 -7.99 -3.67
C LEU A 91 -5.55 -8.39 -3.43
N GLU A 92 -5.79 -9.48 -2.69
CA GLU A 92 -7.14 -9.91 -2.33
C GLU A 92 -7.93 -8.85 -1.56
N LEU A 93 -7.26 -8.09 -0.68
CA LEU A 93 -7.88 -7.00 0.08
C LEU A 93 -8.16 -5.78 -0.81
N ILE A 94 -7.25 -5.45 -1.73
CA ILE A 94 -7.44 -4.35 -2.68
C ILE A 94 -8.60 -4.63 -3.64
N ASP A 95 -8.80 -5.89 -4.06
CA ASP A 95 -9.92 -6.29 -4.93
C ASP A 95 -11.29 -6.11 -4.26
N LYS A 96 -11.32 -6.02 -2.94
CA LYS A 96 -12.54 -5.81 -2.15
C LYS A 96 -12.85 -4.33 -1.89
N LEU A 97 -11.91 -3.41 -2.19
CA LEU A 97 -12.08 -1.96 -2.04
C LEU A 97 -12.96 -1.36 -3.14
#